data_AF-A0A1Y3YYP3-F1
#
_entry.id   AF-A0A1Y3YYP3-F1
#
_cell.length_a   1.000
_cell.length_b   1.000
_cell.length_c   1.000
_cell.angle_alpha   90.00
_cell.angle_beta   90.00
_cell.angle_gamma   90.00
#
_symmetry.space_group_name_H-M   'P 1'
#
loop_
_entity.id
_entity.type
_entity.pdbx_description
1 polymer ?
#
loop_
_entity_poly.entity_id
_entity_poly.type
_entity_poly.pdbx_seq_one_letter_code
_entity_poly.pdbx_strand_id
1 'polypeptide(L)'
;MKKSILSLTFAVCCLLPVTAQTLSKADSLQNEIALLENALTNIQADLQEKTLQYNWELTEKYIEYCKKLSRITNFNQEPRLVQLATTIKPQELEPLRLAYEEAKKEFDALLESYPEYITLDSLYKRAITTEQKKDRKVALDGFYQRIYKEDKAYRPLLEKRRKAIKEHYIACAYYLLNECKKNREIVPEIYNYKTERILKETNPDLQQLSIEISTLSGLQRETTRKYQRLKYNLKED
;
A
#
# COMPACT_ATOMS: atom_id res chain seq x y z
N MET A 1 97.11 4.30 42.73
CA MET A 1 96.41 4.27 41.43
C MET A 1 95.88 2.84 41.26
N LYS A 2 94.61 2.46 41.12
CA LYS A 2 93.33 3.09 40.74
C LYS A 2 92.17 2.42 41.54
N LYS A 3 91.12 3.21 41.78
CA LYS A 3 89.69 2.92 42.00
C LYS A 3 89.14 1.81 41.05
N SER A 4 87.99 1.13 41.19
CA SER A 4 86.92 0.92 42.19
C SER A 4 85.74 0.24 41.44
N ILE A 5 84.86 -0.50 42.16
CA ILE A 5 83.40 -0.72 41.95
C ILE A 5 82.84 -1.83 41.01
N LEU A 6 82.13 -2.74 41.70
CA LEU A 6 80.88 -3.51 41.47
C LEU A 6 80.23 -3.69 40.09
N SER A 7 79.94 -4.97 39.80
CA SER A 7 78.65 -5.61 39.44
C SER A 7 77.49 -4.75 38.90
N LEU A 8 76.93 -5.15 37.75
CA LEU A 8 75.47 -5.22 37.57
C LEU A 8 75.09 -6.15 36.40
N THR A 9 74.44 -7.27 36.73
CA THR A 9 73.61 -8.07 35.84
C THR A 9 72.31 -7.30 35.54
N PHE A 10 71.88 -7.25 34.28
CA PHE A 10 70.48 -6.95 33.97
C PHE A 10 70.00 -7.78 32.79
N ALA A 11 68.92 -8.52 33.05
CA ALA A 11 68.28 -9.45 32.16
C ALA A 11 67.68 -8.75 30.94
N VAL A 12 68.00 -9.26 29.75
CA VAL A 12 67.26 -8.98 28.53
C VAL A 12 66.00 -9.85 28.57
N CYS A 13 64.93 -9.33 29.15
CA CYS A 13 63.60 -9.93 29.10
C CYS A 13 62.64 -9.00 28.36
N CYS A 14 62.10 -9.53 27.26
CA CYS A 14 60.78 -9.23 26.69
C CYS A 14 60.51 -7.78 26.22
N LEU A 15 60.88 -7.50 24.96
CA LEU A 15 60.17 -6.50 24.16
C LEU A 15 59.55 -7.17 22.94
N LEU A 16 58.34 -7.70 23.15
CA LEU A 16 57.15 -7.77 22.29
C LEU A 16 56.24 -8.85 22.92
N PRO A 17 54.95 -8.53 23.24
CA PRO A 17 53.97 -8.20 22.21
C PRO A 17 52.91 -7.19 22.67
N VAL A 18 53.03 -5.91 22.31
CA VAL A 18 51.89 -4.96 22.36
C VAL A 18 51.19 -4.88 20.99
N THR A 19 51.88 -5.27 19.92
CA THR A 19 51.38 -5.25 18.54
C THR A 19 50.41 -6.40 18.22
N ALA A 20 50.60 -7.59 18.78
CA ALA A 20 49.71 -8.74 18.51
C ALA A 20 48.32 -8.59 19.18
N GLN A 21 48.27 -8.03 20.39
CA GLN A 21 47.03 -7.81 21.14
C GLN A 21 46.18 -6.67 20.54
N THR A 22 46.81 -5.66 19.95
CA THR A 22 46.12 -4.55 19.28
C THR A 22 45.58 -4.97 17.92
N LEU A 23 46.31 -5.80 17.18
CA LEU A 23 45.85 -6.40 15.91
C LEU A 23 44.61 -7.29 16.16
N SER A 24 44.67 -8.19 17.15
CA SER A 24 43.56 -9.06 17.53
C SER A 24 42.27 -8.31 17.92
N LYS A 25 42.38 -7.16 18.60
CA LYS A 25 41.20 -6.35 18.96
C LYS A 25 40.62 -5.58 17.77
N ALA A 26 41.47 -5.06 16.90
CA ALA A 26 41.03 -4.39 15.68
C ALA A 26 40.32 -5.39 14.75
N ASP A 27 40.89 -6.58 14.56
CA ASP A 27 40.28 -7.67 13.77
C ASP A 27 38.93 -8.11 14.36
N SER A 28 38.82 -8.19 15.69
CA SER A 28 37.56 -8.52 16.37
C SER A 28 36.47 -7.47 16.13
N LEU A 29 36.80 -6.17 16.22
CA LEU A 29 35.86 -5.08 15.97
C LEU A 29 35.42 -5.04 14.50
N GLN A 30 36.37 -5.23 13.58
CA GLN A 30 36.09 -5.29 12.15
C GLN A 30 35.11 -6.43 11.82
N ASN A 31 35.30 -7.60 12.44
CA ASN A 31 34.42 -8.75 12.27
C ASN A 31 33.01 -8.48 12.81
N GLU A 32 32.88 -7.84 13.97
CA GLU A 32 31.58 -7.50 14.56
C GLU A 32 30.82 -6.48 13.71
N ILE A 33 31.51 -5.46 13.18
CA ILE A 33 30.93 -4.49 12.24
C ILE A 33 30.43 -5.21 10.99
N ALA A 34 31.22 -6.10 10.39
CA ALA A 34 30.82 -6.86 9.21
C ALA A 34 29.60 -7.76 9.47
N LEU A 35 29.52 -8.39 10.65
CA LEU A 35 28.34 -9.17 11.05
C LEU A 35 27.08 -8.29 11.16
N LEU A 36 27.20 -7.10 11.72
CA LEU A 36 26.09 -6.16 11.83
C LEU A 36 25.65 -5.61 10.46
N GLU A 37 26.59 -5.35 9.54
CA GLU A 37 26.27 -4.93 8.16
C GLU A 37 25.51 -6.02 7.40
N ASN A 38 25.93 -7.27 7.54
CA ASN A 38 25.22 -8.42 6.97
C ASN A 38 23.82 -8.59 7.60
N ALA A 39 23.72 -8.47 8.93
CA ALA A 39 22.44 -8.53 9.61
C ALA A 39 21.48 -7.41 9.17
N LEU A 40 21.97 -6.18 9.03
CA LEU A 40 21.17 -5.05 8.53
C LEU A 40 20.66 -5.28 7.12
N THR A 41 21.51 -5.83 6.24
CA THR A 41 21.13 -6.16 4.86
C THR A 41 20.02 -7.20 4.83
N ASN A 42 20.14 -8.26 5.63
CA ASN A 42 19.12 -9.32 5.73
C ASN A 42 17.80 -8.79 6.32
N ILE A 43 17.86 -8.01 7.40
CA ILE A 43 16.68 -7.42 8.02
C ILE A 43 15.98 -6.47 7.04
N GLN A 44 16.74 -5.65 6.31
CA GLN A 44 16.17 -4.73 5.33
C GLN A 44 15.47 -5.47 4.19
N ALA A 45 16.07 -6.54 3.67
CA ALA A 45 15.48 -7.36 2.63
C ALA A 45 14.17 -8.01 3.09
N ASP A 46 14.17 -8.60 4.29
CA ASP A 46 12.97 -9.22 4.87
C ASP A 46 11.89 -8.18 5.18
N LEU A 47 12.25 -7.02 5.73
CA LEU A 47 11.31 -5.92 5.98
C LEU A 47 10.66 -5.42 4.68
N GLN A 48 11.43 -5.28 3.61
CA GLN A 48 10.90 -4.90 2.28
C GLN A 48 9.95 -5.97 1.74
N GLU A 49 10.32 -7.25 1.84
CA GLU A 49 9.48 -8.36 1.42
C GLU A 49 8.16 -8.40 2.17
N LYS A 50 8.21 -8.33 3.50
CA LYS A 50 7.04 -8.36 4.37
C LYS A 50 6.13 -7.14 4.15
N THR A 51 6.72 -5.98 3.88
CA THR A 51 5.95 -4.77 3.54
C THR A 51 5.17 -4.95 2.24
N LEU A 52 5.79 -5.53 1.20
CA LEU A 52 5.10 -5.84 -0.06
C LEU A 52 3.98 -6.86 0.17
N GLN A 53 4.27 -7.97 0.88
CA GLN A 53 3.29 -9.00 1.20
C GLN A 53 2.09 -8.43 1.95
N TYR A 54 2.33 -7.60 2.97
CA TYR A 54 1.28 -6.95 3.74
C TYR A 54 0.40 -6.05 2.87
N ASN A 55 1.01 -5.20 2.03
CA ASN A 55 0.26 -4.32 1.14
C ASN A 55 -0.61 -5.11 0.14
N TRP A 56 -0.06 -6.16 -0.45
CA TRP A 56 -0.78 -6.99 -1.41
C TRP A 56 -1.93 -7.75 -0.76
N GLU A 57 -1.69 -8.37 0.38
CA GLU A 57 -2.70 -9.10 1.14
C GLU A 57 -3.82 -8.15 1.59
N LEU A 58 -3.47 -6.96 2.08
CA LEU A 58 -4.45 -5.98 2.55
C LEU A 58 -5.33 -5.49 1.40
N THR A 59 -4.71 -5.23 0.25
CA THR A 59 -5.42 -4.85 -0.98
C THR A 59 -6.35 -5.97 -1.43
N GLU A 60 -5.90 -7.22 -1.44
CA GLU A 60 -6.71 -8.38 -1.82
C GLU A 60 -7.93 -8.53 -0.90
N LYS A 61 -7.74 -8.48 0.42
CA LYS A 61 -8.84 -8.51 1.40
C LYS A 61 -9.78 -7.33 1.26
N TYR A 62 -9.27 -6.16 0.88
CA TYR A 62 -10.12 -5.01 0.58
C TYR A 62 -10.97 -5.22 -0.67
N ILE A 63 -10.42 -5.77 -1.75
CA ILE A 63 -11.17 -6.08 -2.96
C ILE A 63 -12.26 -7.13 -2.67
N GLU A 64 -11.94 -8.17 -1.89
CA GLU A 64 -12.90 -9.18 -1.43
C GLU A 64 -14.03 -8.57 -0.58
N TYR A 65 -13.68 -7.67 0.35
CA TYR A 65 -14.63 -6.93 1.17
C TYR A 65 -15.58 -6.07 0.32
N CYS A 66 -15.03 -5.35 -0.67
CA CYS A 66 -15.78 -4.56 -1.64
C CYS A 66 -16.74 -5.44 -2.47
N LYS A 67 -16.27 -6.61 -2.92
CA LYS A 67 -17.08 -7.60 -3.65
C LYS A 67 -18.24 -8.09 -2.79
N LYS A 68 -17.98 -8.48 -1.54
CA LYS A 68 -19.00 -8.96 -0.58
C LYS A 68 -20.07 -7.91 -0.30
N LEU A 69 -19.67 -6.65 -0.12
CA LEU A 69 -20.62 -5.56 0.15
C LEU A 69 -21.23 -4.96 -1.12
N SER A 70 -20.78 -5.38 -2.29
CA SER A 70 -21.14 -4.76 -3.56
C SER A 70 -20.94 -3.23 -3.54
N ARG A 71 -19.79 -2.77 -3.02
CA ARG A 71 -19.42 -1.36 -2.87
C ARG A 71 -18.04 -1.09 -3.45
N ILE A 72 -17.91 -0.03 -4.25
CA ILE A 72 -16.67 0.41 -4.91
C ILE A 72 -16.36 1.89 -4.63
N THR A 73 -16.79 2.40 -3.47
CA THR A 73 -16.87 3.85 -3.16
C THR A 73 -15.54 4.61 -3.27
N ASN A 74 -14.41 3.92 -3.11
CA ASN A 74 -13.09 4.55 -3.14
C ASN A 74 -12.31 4.29 -4.44
N PHE A 75 -12.84 3.49 -5.36
CA PHE A 75 -12.08 3.08 -6.55
C PHE A 75 -11.83 4.25 -7.51
N ASN A 76 -12.66 5.29 -7.42
CA ASN A 76 -12.50 6.54 -8.16
C ASN A 76 -11.49 7.52 -7.53
N GLN A 77 -10.94 7.20 -6.36
CA GLN A 77 -9.92 8.03 -5.70
C GLN A 77 -8.51 7.75 -6.23
N GLU A 78 -8.28 6.56 -6.78
CA GLU A 78 -6.98 6.16 -7.31
C GLU A 78 -6.88 6.36 -8.84
N PRO A 79 -6.02 7.29 -9.31
CA PRO A 79 -5.92 7.61 -10.73
C PRO A 79 -5.59 6.40 -11.63
N ARG A 80 -4.74 5.46 -11.18
CA ARG A 80 -4.41 4.26 -11.98
C ARG A 80 -5.65 3.39 -12.22
N LEU A 81 -6.49 3.19 -11.21
CA LEU A 81 -7.74 2.45 -11.36
C LEU A 81 -8.71 3.14 -12.33
N VAL A 82 -8.82 4.46 -12.24
CA VAL A 82 -9.65 5.25 -13.17
C VAL A 82 -9.13 5.12 -14.60
N GLN A 83 -7.81 5.19 -14.81
CA GLN A 83 -7.21 5.02 -16.13
C GLN A 83 -7.44 3.62 -16.70
N LEU A 84 -7.30 2.56 -15.89
CA LEU A 84 -7.59 1.19 -16.29
C LEU A 84 -9.04 1.03 -16.76
N ALA A 85 -10.00 1.58 -16.01
CA ALA A 85 -11.42 1.46 -16.32
C ALA A 85 -11.87 2.31 -17.51
N THR A 86 -11.18 3.42 -17.82
CA THR A 86 -11.70 4.42 -18.79
C THR A 86 -10.84 4.62 -20.03
N THR A 87 -9.51 4.51 -19.90
CA THR A 87 -8.55 4.97 -20.91
C THR A 87 -7.71 3.82 -21.45
N ILE A 88 -7.03 3.07 -20.56
CA ILE A 88 -6.14 1.97 -20.94
C ILE A 88 -6.95 0.79 -21.47
N LYS A 89 -8.05 0.43 -20.78
CA LYS A 89 -8.98 -0.64 -21.16
C LYS A 89 -8.25 -1.96 -21.50
N PRO A 90 -7.60 -2.63 -20.52
CA PRO A 90 -6.89 -3.87 -20.76
C PRO A 90 -7.75 -4.92 -21.48
N GLN A 91 -7.15 -5.64 -22.43
CA GLN A 91 -7.86 -6.59 -23.28
C GLN A 91 -8.50 -7.71 -22.46
N GLU A 92 -7.86 -8.15 -21.37
CA GLU A 92 -8.37 -9.19 -20.48
C GLU A 92 -9.68 -8.79 -19.78
N LEU A 93 -9.94 -7.48 -19.66
CA LEU A 93 -11.12 -6.92 -19.03
C LEU A 93 -12.22 -6.53 -20.03
N GLU A 94 -11.98 -6.74 -21.32
CA GLU A 94 -12.90 -6.34 -22.39
C GLU A 94 -14.32 -6.91 -22.26
N PRO A 95 -14.53 -8.21 -21.95
CA PRO A 95 -15.88 -8.73 -21.80
C PRO A 95 -16.69 -8.01 -20.71
N LEU A 96 -16.05 -7.70 -19.57
CA LEU A 96 -16.68 -7.00 -18.45
C LEU A 96 -16.92 -5.52 -18.79
N ARG A 97 -15.98 -4.89 -19.50
CA ARG A 97 -16.12 -3.52 -19.99
C ARG A 97 -17.31 -3.39 -20.93
N LEU A 98 -17.41 -4.29 -21.91
CA LEU A 98 -18.51 -4.31 -22.89
C LEU A 98 -19.86 -4.55 -22.21
N ALA A 99 -19.95 -5.50 -21.27
CA ALA A 99 -21.17 -5.74 -20.50
C ALA A 99 -21.59 -4.49 -19.69
N TYR A 100 -20.63 -3.75 -19.13
CA TYR A 100 -20.90 -2.48 -18.47
C TYR A 100 -21.37 -1.40 -19.44
N GLU A 101 -20.70 -1.23 -20.57
CA GLU A 101 -21.06 -0.23 -21.59
C GLU A 101 -22.46 -0.49 -22.17
N GLU A 102 -22.81 -1.76 -22.43
CA GLU A 102 -24.15 -2.17 -22.87
C GLU A 102 -25.21 -1.87 -21.80
N ALA A 103 -25.00 -2.30 -20.55
CA ALA A 103 -25.94 -2.03 -19.46
C ALA A 103 -26.09 -0.53 -19.18
N LYS A 104 -25.00 0.25 -19.34
CA LYS A 104 -25.03 1.71 -19.24
C LYS A 104 -25.85 2.31 -20.38
N LYS A 105 -25.65 1.86 -21.62
CA LYS A 105 -26.38 2.35 -22.80
C LYS A 105 -27.88 2.08 -22.68
N GLU A 106 -28.28 0.88 -22.27
CA GLU A 106 -29.70 0.55 -22.06
C GLU A 106 -30.34 1.44 -20.98
N PHE A 107 -29.66 1.63 -19.86
CA PHE A 107 -30.15 2.47 -18.77
C PHE A 107 -30.22 3.95 -19.16
N ASP A 108 -29.18 4.46 -19.83
CA ASP A 108 -29.14 5.85 -20.28
C ASP A 108 -30.22 6.09 -21.37
N ALA A 109 -30.49 5.13 -22.25
CA ALA A 109 -31.60 5.20 -23.21
C ALA A 109 -32.98 5.26 -22.54
N LEU A 110 -33.19 4.51 -21.44
CA LEU A 110 -34.41 4.65 -20.64
C LEU A 110 -34.52 6.07 -20.07
N LEU A 111 -33.45 6.61 -19.48
CA LEU A 111 -33.47 7.96 -18.93
C LEU A 111 -33.75 9.03 -20.00
N GLU A 112 -33.11 8.91 -21.17
CA GLU A 112 -33.30 9.83 -22.30
C GLU A 112 -34.71 9.73 -22.93
N SER A 113 -35.46 8.65 -22.66
CA SER A 113 -36.87 8.57 -23.06
C SER A 113 -37.77 9.54 -22.28
N TYR A 114 -37.30 10.08 -21.15
CA TYR A 114 -38.03 11.06 -20.33
C TYR A 114 -37.61 12.50 -20.70
N PRO A 115 -38.49 13.31 -21.33
CA PRO A 115 -38.16 14.71 -21.63
C PRO A 115 -37.85 15.55 -20.38
N GLU A 116 -38.48 15.21 -19.25
CA GLU A 116 -38.19 15.82 -17.95
C GLU A 116 -36.75 15.56 -17.53
N TYR A 117 -36.24 14.33 -17.68
CA TYR A 117 -34.85 14.00 -17.36
C TYR A 117 -33.87 14.83 -18.19
N ILE A 118 -34.05 14.87 -19.51
CA ILE A 118 -33.18 15.63 -20.42
C ILE A 118 -33.09 17.10 -19.97
N THR A 119 -34.24 17.68 -19.62
CA THR A 119 -34.32 19.07 -19.15
C THR A 119 -33.60 19.25 -17.83
N LEU A 120 -33.87 18.40 -16.83
CA LEU A 120 -33.28 18.49 -15.50
C LEU A 120 -31.76 18.22 -15.51
N ASP A 121 -31.30 17.23 -16.28
CA ASP A 121 -29.88 16.90 -16.43
C ASP A 121 -29.10 18.03 -17.12
N SER A 122 -29.67 18.59 -18.20
CA SER A 122 -29.11 19.75 -18.89
C SER A 122 -29.00 20.97 -17.98
N LEU A 123 -30.06 21.27 -17.23
CA LEU A 123 -30.04 22.35 -16.23
C LEU A 123 -28.95 22.08 -15.18
N TYR A 124 -28.88 20.87 -14.63
CA TYR A 124 -27.88 20.51 -13.63
C TYR A 124 -26.44 20.68 -14.15
N LYS A 125 -26.14 20.21 -15.37
CA LYS A 125 -24.83 20.35 -16.01
C LYS A 125 -24.42 21.81 -16.26
N ARG A 126 -25.39 22.69 -16.57
CA ARG A 126 -25.16 24.14 -16.78
C ARG A 126 -25.11 24.95 -15.48
N ALA A 127 -25.18 24.31 -14.31
CA ALA A 127 -25.17 25.01 -13.03
C ALA A 127 -23.77 25.51 -12.67
N ILE A 128 -23.66 26.81 -12.42
CA ILE A 128 -22.37 27.46 -12.11
C ILE A 128 -22.23 27.61 -10.60
N THR A 129 -23.27 28.10 -9.91
CA THR A 129 -23.21 28.33 -8.48
C THR A 129 -23.52 27.06 -7.68
N THR A 130 -23.02 27.01 -6.44
CA THR A 130 -23.31 25.93 -5.49
C THR A 130 -24.80 25.82 -5.20
N GLU A 131 -25.49 26.94 -5.03
CA GLU A 131 -26.94 26.97 -4.78
C GLU A 131 -27.72 26.41 -5.98
N GLN A 132 -27.39 26.85 -7.20
CA GLN A 132 -27.99 26.30 -8.42
C GLN A 132 -27.76 24.79 -8.53
N LYS A 133 -26.56 24.30 -8.21
CA LYS A 133 -26.26 22.87 -8.22
C LYS A 133 -27.10 22.12 -7.19
N LYS A 134 -27.27 22.66 -5.99
CA LYS A 134 -28.05 22.06 -4.92
C LYS A 134 -29.54 21.97 -5.29
N ASP A 135 -30.14 23.06 -5.74
CA ASP A 135 -31.56 23.11 -6.13
C ASP A 135 -31.86 22.16 -7.29
N ARG A 136 -31.01 22.19 -8.33
CA ARG A 136 -31.18 21.32 -9.50
C ARG A 136 -30.93 19.85 -9.15
N LYS A 137 -30.03 19.56 -8.21
CA LYS A 137 -29.84 18.21 -7.66
C LYS A 137 -31.09 17.72 -6.95
N VAL A 138 -31.74 18.55 -6.14
CA VAL A 138 -33.00 18.20 -5.47
C VAL A 138 -34.10 17.85 -6.48
N ALA A 139 -34.22 18.63 -7.56
CA ALA A 139 -35.17 18.33 -8.64
C ALA A 139 -34.88 16.99 -9.34
N LEU A 140 -33.61 16.71 -9.68
CA LEU A 140 -33.18 15.43 -10.25
C LEU A 140 -33.43 14.25 -9.29
N ASP A 141 -33.10 14.41 -8.01
CA ASP A 141 -33.31 13.37 -7.00
C ASP A 141 -34.81 13.06 -6.85
N GLY A 142 -35.68 14.09 -6.93
CA GLY A 142 -37.14 13.95 -6.98
C GLY A 142 -37.62 13.17 -8.21
N PHE A 143 -37.07 13.46 -9.40
CA PHE A 143 -37.34 12.70 -10.62
C PHE A 143 -36.96 11.23 -10.46
N TYR A 144 -35.74 10.92 -9.98
CA TYR A 144 -35.29 9.56 -9.76
C TYR A 144 -36.15 8.80 -8.75
N GLN A 145 -36.54 9.45 -7.64
CA GLN A 145 -37.44 8.87 -6.64
C GLN A 145 -38.80 8.48 -7.22
N ARG A 146 -39.34 9.30 -8.12
CA ARG A 146 -40.62 9.06 -8.79
C ARG A 146 -40.55 7.89 -9.76
N ILE A 147 -39.61 7.91 -10.72
CA ILE A 147 -39.47 6.81 -11.69
C ILE A 147 -39.08 5.49 -11.01
N TYR A 148 -38.38 5.55 -9.86
CA TYR A 148 -38.11 4.37 -9.06
C TYR A 148 -39.39 3.69 -8.52
N LYS A 149 -40.48 4.43 -8.33
CA LYS A 149 -41.76 3.88 -7.87
C LYS A 149 -42.69 3.55 -9.03
N GLU A 150 -42.70 4.38 -10.05
CA GLU A 150 -43.71 4.34 -11.13
C GLU A 150 -43.28 3.45 -12.31
N ASP A 151 -42.00 3.48 -12.69
CA ASP A 151 -41.50 2.71 -13.84
C ASP A 151 -40.88 1.38 -13.39
N LYS A 152 -41.54 0.29 -13.78
CA LYS A 152 -41.10 -1.08 -13.47
C LYS A 152 -39.81 -1.46 -14.20
N ALA A 153 -39.50 -0.83 -15.35
CA ALA A 153 -38.27 -1.09 -16.11
C ALA A 153 -37.04 -0.40 -15.50
N TYR A 154 -37.24 0.68 -14.74
CA TYR A 154 -36.15 1.46 -14.15
C TYR A 154 -35.30 0.66 -13.17
N ARG A 155 -35.92 -0.03 -12.19
CA ARG A 155 -35.14 -0.75 -11.15
C ARG A 155 -34.28 -1.88 -11.73
N PRO A 156 -34.80 -2.77 -12.59
CA PRO A 156 -33.98 -3.82 -13.20
C PRO A 156 -32.80 -3.27 -13.99
N LEU A 157 -32.99 -2.21 -14.78
CA LEU A 157 -31.91 -1.60 -15.56
C LEU A 157 -30.88 -0.90 -14.66
N LEU A 158 -31.33 -0.21 -13.61
CA LEU A 158 -30.46 0.40 -12.62
C LEU A 158 -29.57 -0.65 -11.94
N GLU A 159 -30.15 -1.76 -11.49
CA GLU A 159 -29.42 -2.85 -10.84
C GLU A 159 -28.51 -3.59 -11.83
N LYS A 160 -28.93 -3.81 -13.08
CA LYS A 160 -28.09 -4.37 -14.16
C LYS A 160 -26.84 -3.50 -14.37
N ARG A 161 -27.02 -2.17 -14.54
CA ARG A 161 -25.91 -1.21 -14.67
C ARG A 161 -25.02 -1.20 -13.43
N ARG A 162 -25.59 -1.17 -12.23
CA ARG A 162 -24.85 -1.16 -10.95
C ARG A 162 -24.05 -2.44 -10.73
N LYS A 163 -24.57 -3.59 -11.15
CA LYS A 163 -23.86 -4.85 -11.09
C LYS A 163 -22.68 -4.84 -12.06
N ALA A 164 -22.94 -4.53 -13.33
CA ALA A 164 -21.90 -4.55 -14.37
C ALA A 164 -20.75 -3.58 -14.08
N ILE A 165 -21.04 -2.36 -13.61
CA ILE A 165 -19.98 -1.41 -13.23
C ILE A 165 -19.13 -1.93 -12.06
N LYS A 166 -19.76 -2.54 -11.05
CA LYS A 166 -19.03 -3.08 -9.89
C LYS A 166 -18.13 -4.24 -10.30
N GLU A 167 -18.64 -5.16 -11.12
CA GLU A 167 -17.87 -6.30 -11.62
C GLU A 167 -16.67 -5.82 -12.45
N HIS A 168 -16.87 -4.86 -13.35
CA HIS A 168 -15.79 -4.27 -14.14
C HIS A 168 -14.72 -3.58 -13.27
N TYR A 169 -15.13 -2.75 -12.30
CA TYR A 169 -14.19 -2.02 -11.44
C TYR A 169 -13.46 -2.95 -10.46
N ILE A 170 -14.13 -3.97 -9.90
CA ILE A 170 -13.49 -5.01 -9.09
C ILE A 170 -12.42 -5.75 -9.90
N ALA A 171 -12.71 -6.08 -11.16
CA ALA A 171 -11.75 -6.70 -12.04
C ALA A 171 -10.56 -5.78 -12.36
N CYS A 172 -10.79 -4.46 -12.53
CA CYS A 172 -9.70 -3.49 -12.67
C CYS A 172 -8.81 -3.43 -11.42
N ALA A 173 -9.37 -3.56 -10.21
CA ALA A 173 -8.57 -3.59 -8.98
C ALA A 173 -7.73 -4.86 -8.85
N TYR A 174 -8.27 -6.03 -9.23
CA TYR A 174 -7.47 -7.25 -9.31
C TYR A 174 -6.37 -7.15 -10.37
N TYR A 175 -6.66 -6.52 -11.51
CA TYR A 175 -5.67 -6.28 -12.55
C TYR A 175 -4.50 -5.44 -12.02
N LEU A 176 -4.80 -4.30 -11.37
CA LEU A 176 -3.79 -3.44 -10.75
C LEU A 176 -2.97 -4.20 -9.69
N LEU A 177 -3.63 -4.95 -8.81
CA LEU A 177 -2.96 -5.77 -7.80
C LEU A 177 -1.97 -6.75 -8.43
N ASN A 178 -2.39 -7.44 -9.50
CA ASN A 178 -1.56 -8.43 -10.18
C ASN A 178 -0.38 -7.78 -10.92
N GLU A 179 -0.57 -6.62 -11.54
CA GLU A 179 0.53 -5.85 -12.12
C GLU A 179 1.55 -5.43 -11.06
N CYS A 180 1.09 -4.90 -9.92
CA CYS A 180 1.96 -4.52 -8.82
C CYS A 180 2.71 -5.72 -8.24
N LYS A 181 2.04 -6.87 -8.03
CA LYS A 181 2.68 -8.14 -7.61
C LYS A 181 3.78 -8.56 -8.59
N LYS A 182 3.49 -8.53 -9.90
CA LYS A 182 4.46 -8.88 -10.97
C LYS A 182 5.67 -7.95 -10.98
N ASN A 183 5.45 -6.66 -10.75
CA ASN A 183 6.50 -5.64 -10.79
C ASN A 183 7.21 -5.44 -9.44
N ARG A 184 6.84 -6.18 -8.39
CA ARG A 184 7.36 -6.04 -7.02
C ARG A 184 7.10 -4.63 -6.44
N GLU A 185 5.95 -4.06 -6.77
CA GLU A 185 5.52 -2.72 -6.37
C GLU A 185 4.42 -2.76 -5.31
N ILE A 186 4.37 -1.71 -4.48
CA ILE A 186 3.25 -1.45 -3.58
C ILE A 186 2.04 -0.99 -4.40
N VAL A 187 0.87 -1.55 -4.12
CA VAL A 187 -0.41 -1.06 -4.64
C VAL A 187 -0.76 0.24 -3.91
N PRO A 188 -1.12 1.32 -4.62
CA PRO A 188 -1.60 2.55 -4.00
C PRO A 188 -2.75 2.31 -3.02
N GLU A 189 -2.80 3.10 -1.95
CA GLU A 189 -3.86 2.98 -0.95
C GLU A 189 -5.22 3.34 -1.55
N ILE A 190 -6.08 2.32 -1.69
CA ILE A 190 -7.45 2.44 -2.24
C ILE A 190 -8.53 2.32 -1.16
N TYR A 191 -8.13 2.26 0.10
CA TYR A 191 -9.00 2.07 1.27
C TYR A 191 -8.82 3.18 2.28
N ASN A 192 -9.81 3.36 3.16
CA ASN A 192 -9.70 4.31 4.26
C ASN A 192 -9.17 3.60 5.52
N TYR A 193 -8.66 4.40 6.45
CA TYR A 193 -8.12 3.93 7.74
C TYR A 193 -9.08 3.01 8.52
N LYS A 194 -10.39 3.32 8.51
CA LYS A 194 -11.38 2.52 9.23
C LYS A 194 -11.51 1.12 8.63
N THR A 195 -11.55 1.01 7.31
CA THR A 195 -11.64 -0.28 6.62
C THR A 195 -10.36 -1.07 6.79
N GLU A 196 -9.19 -0.45 6.63
CA GLU A 196 -7.90 -1.09 6.89
C GLU A 196 -7.84 -1.71 8.29
N ARG A 197 -8.21 -0.92 9.32
CA ARG A 197 -8.23 -1.41 10.70
C ARG A 197 -9.13 -2.63 10.86
N ILE A 198 -10.35 -2.59 10.33
CA ILE A 198 -11.28 -3.74 10.38
C ILE A 198 -10.65 -4.95 9.71
N LEU A 199 -10.08 -4.80 8.51
CA LEU A 199 -9.45 -5.90 7.79
C LEU A 199 -8.29 -6.49 8.58
N LYS A 200 -7.44 -5.66 9.17
CA LYS A 200 -6.33 -6.12 10.02
C LYS A 200 -6.82 -6.88 11.26
N GLU A 201 -7.87 -6.39 11.92
CA GLU A 201 -8.42 -7.02 13.13
C GLU A 201 -9.16 -8.33 12.83
N THR A 202 -9.72 -8.49 11.62
CA THR A 202 -10.51 -9.67 11.25
C THR A 202 -9.74 -10.73 10.45
N ASN A 203 -8.51 -10.45 10.01
CA ASN A 203 -7.71 -11.37 9.20
C ASN A 203 -6.40 -11.72 9.93
N PRO A 204 -6.23 -12.97 10.42
CA PRO A 204 -5.04 -13.40 11.16
C PRO A 204 -3.73 -13.18 10.40
N ASP A 205 -3.71 -13.43 9.09
CA ASP A 205 -2.50 -13.30 8.27
C ASP A 205 -2.02 -11.84 8.17
N LEU A 206 -2.96 -10.89 8.03
CA LEU A 206 -2.66 -9.46 8.07
C LEU A 206 -2.15 -9.01 9.44
N GLN A 207 -2.74 -9.55 10.50
CA GLN A 207 -2.28 -9.28 11.86
C GLN A 207 -0.84 -9.79 12.06
N GLN A 208 -0.57 -11.02 11.63
CA GLN A 208 0.75 -11.65 11.71
C GLN A 208 1.81 -10.85 10.94
N LEU A 209 1.55 -10.52 9.67
CA LEU A 209 2.45 -9.70 8.85
C LEU A 209 2.72 -8.34 9.51
N SER A 210 1.70 -7.70 10.09
CA SER A 210 1.89 -6.43 10.80
C SER A 210 2.78 -6.56 12.04
N ILE A 211 2.71 -7.67 12.77
CA ILE A 211 3.58 -7.96 13.92
C ILE A 211 5.02 -8.21 13.45
N GLU A 212 5.19 -9.00 12.38
CA GLU A 212 6.50 -9.28 11.78
C GLU A 212 7.18 -8.00 11.31
N ILE A 213 6.48 -7.14 10.56
CA ILE A 213 6.99 -5.82 10.12
C ILE A 213 7.41 -4.97 11.32
N SER A 214 6.59 -4.92 12.38
CA SER A 214 6.90 -4.14 13.58
C SER A 214 8.14 -4.67 14.30
N THR A 215 8.29 -6.00 14.36
CA THR A 215 9.43 -6.69 14.98
C THR A 215 10.71 -6.44 14.19
N LEU A 216 10.67 -6.62 12.86
CA LEU A 216 11.79 -6.35 11.96
C LEU A 216 12.22 -4.88 12.01
N SER A 217 11.26 -3.95 12.05
CA SER A 217 11.54 -2.51 12.22
C SER A 217 12.19 -2.20 13.58
N GLY A 218 11.81 -2.92 14.63
CA GLY A 218 12.47 -2.87 15.94
C GLY A 218 13.92 -3.34 15.85
N LEU A 219 14.13 -4.56 15.34
CA LEU A 219 15.45 -5.17 15.15
C LEU A 219 16.37 -4.31 14.28
N GLN A 220 15.86 -3.73 13.19
CA GLN A 220 16.63 -2.83 12.34
C GLN A 220 17.14 -1.62 13.12
N ARG A 221 16.29 -0.98 13.92
CA ARG A 221 16.67 0.18 14.73
C ARG A 221 17.71 -0.17 15.77
N GLU A 222 17.55 -1.29 16.47
CA GLU A 222 18.50 -1.78 17.46
C GLU A 222 19.86 -2.12 16.83
N THR A 223 19.86 -2.89 15.73
CA THR A 223 21.08 -3.25 15.00
C THR A 223 21.78 -2.02 14.44
N THR A 224 21.03 -1.05 13.91
CA THR A 224 21.59 0.22 13.41
C THR A 224 22.27 1.00 14.53
N ARG A 225 21.65 1.07 15.73
CA ARG A 225 22.26 1.72 16.89
C ARG A 225 23.55 1.03 17.31
N LYS A 226 23.56 -0.31 17.39
CA LYS A 226 24.78 -1.09 17.71
C LYS A 226 25.89 -0.85 16.69
N TYR A 227 25.55 -0.91 15.41
CA TYR A 227 26.47 -0.62 14.31
C TYR A 227 27.08 0.77 14.42
N GLN A 228 26.27 1.80 14.61
CA GLN A 228 26.73 3.18 14.74
C GLN A 228 27.64 3.36 15.96
N ARG A 229 27.30 2.76 17.10
CA ARG A 229 28.13 2.81 18.31
C ARG A 229 29.51 2.22 18.08
N LEU A 230 29.59 1.03 17.49
CA LEU A 230 30.87 0.36 17.21
C LEU A 230 31.68 1.11 16.15
N LYS A 231 31.05 1.49 15.03
CA LYS A 231 31.72 2.16 13.92
C LYS A 231 32.28 3.54 14.28
N TYR A 232 31.56 4.28 15.13
CA TYR A 232 31.94 5.65 15.51
C TYR A 232 32.48 5.76 16.95
N ASN A 233 32.71 4.63 17.63
CA ASN A 233 33.24 4.55 18.99
C ASN A 233 32.45 5.42 20.00
N LEU A 234 31.11 5.36 19.93
CA LEU A 234 30.19 6.12 20.79
C LEU A 234 29.96 5.36 22.10
N LYS A 235 29.89 6.08 23.23
CA LYS A 235 29.59 5.51 24.55
C LYS A 235 28.10 5.17 24.69
N GLU A 236 27.76 4.20 25.54
CA GLU A 236 26.38 3.98 25.97
C GLU A 236 25.96 5.06 26.96
N ASP A 237 24.78 5.65 26.75
CA ASP A 237 24.10 6.52 27.72
C ASP A 237 23.45 5.69 28.84
#